data_AF-A0A0J6XQE6-F1
#
_entry.id   AF-A0A0J6XQE6-F1
#
_cell.length_a   1.000
_cell.length_b   1.000
_cell.length_c   1.000
_cell.angle_alpha   90.00
_cell.angle_beta   90.00
_cell.angle_gamma   90.00
#
_symmetry.space_group_name_H-M   'P 1'
#
loop_
_entity.id
_entity.type
_entity.pdbx_description
1 polymer ?
#
loop_
_entity_poly.entity_id
_entity_poly.type
_entity_poly.pdbx_seq_one_letter_code
_entity_poly.pdbx_strand_id
1 'polypeptide(L)'
;MSRVQRYRPAWLDAPFAGTEELPVLAKLLPEAGSFGPLRPVTGPGRPEAQQAVALETARAAGDGLGVRVRVLGEWDSRTSDDVRHLLQRSDPVVRVDLLLDLGAVRADRPDAGKEALRALDSLVPLAPWRTAAVLGGGFPHVSADMLDHGLCEVPRTDWRIWHEIGVSGRSYRELLSYRDYGIQPAEAISRAPRSGGGPSWGFLRYTLDGSFVLGRMLASGNTRTARNRAIAHEYLAHPGFRGAAASGGESWLRDCAQGLGRGGTGNFSTWLRVGNLQHMTYAVRQL
;
A
#
# COMPACT_ATOMS: atom_id res chain seq x y z
N MET A 1 -9.42 -1.53 16.28
CA MET A 1 -9.86 -2.16 15.01
C MET A 1 -9.38 -3.62 14.86
N SER A 2 -9.14 -4.42 15.91
CA SER A 2 -8.56 -5.78 15.77
C SER A 2 -9.52 -6.97 15.94
N ARG A 3 -10.85 -6.76 16.05
CA ARG A 3 -11.78 -7.90 16.22
C ARG A 3 -12.09 -8.68 14.94
N VAL A 4 -11.87 -8.12 13.75
CA VAL A 4 -12.24 -8.75 12.46
C VAL A 4 -11.09 -9.59 11.87
N GLN A 5 -9.83 -9.32 12.23
CA GLN A 5 -8.66 -10.05 11.70
C GLN A 5 -8.33 -11.37 12.43
N ARG A 6 -9.01 -11.70 13.54
CA ARG A 6 -8.70 -12.86 14.39
C ARG A 6 -8.64 -14.22 13.67
N TYR A 7 -9.18 -14.33 12.46
CA TYR A 7 -9.28 -15.59 11.73
C TYR A 7 -8.59 -15.60 10.37
N ARG A 8 -7.94 -14.50 9.95
CA ARG A 8 -7.26 -14.45 8.64
C ARG A 8 -5.77 -14.21 8.83
N PRO A 9 -4.92 -15.06 8.23
CA PRO A 9 -3.49 -14.82 8.26
C PRO A 9 -3.13 -13.49 7.62
N ALA A 10 -2.18 -12.78 8.23
CA ALA A 10 -1.63 -11.55 7.71
C ALA A 10 -0.11 -11.54 7.87
N TRP A 11 0.55 -10.62 7.19
CA TRP A 11 1.97 -10.39 7.31
C TRP A 11 2.23 -9.21 8.25
N LEU A 12 3.16 -9.40 9.17
CA LEU A 12 3.66 -8.37 10.06
C LEU A 12 5.06 -7.96 9.59
N ASP A 13 5.13 -6.84 8.87
CA ASP A 13 6.38 -6.29 8.39
C ASP A 13 6.83 -5.13 9.28
N ALA A 14 8.08 -5.19 9.71
CA ALA A 14 8.76 -4.15 10.47
C ALA A 14 9.94 -3.61 9.65
N PRO A 15 9.66 -2.88 8.56
CA PRO A 15 10.67 -2.51 7.58
C PRO A 15 11.78 -1.58 8.08
N PHE A 16 11.66 -1.03 9.29
CA PHE A 16 12.56 -0.01 9.83
C PHE A 16 13.12 -0.36 11.21
N ALA A 17 13.05 -1.63 11.61
CA ALA A 17 13.75 -2.03 12.83
C ALA A 17 15.27 -2.04 12.57
N GLY A 18 15.92 -0.91 12.86
CA GLY A 18 17.37 -0.81 12.89
C GLY A 18 17.92 -1.43 14.16
N THR A 19 19.23 -1.35 14.35
CA THR A 19 19.92 -1.96 15.50
C THR A 19 19.33 -1.53 16.85
N GLU A 20 18.85 -0.28 16.94
CA GLU A 20 18.26 0.28 18.15
C GLU A 20 16.85 -0.27 18.44
N GLU A 21 16.05 -0.53 17.41
CA GLU A 21 14.69 -1.05 17.55
C GLU A 21 14.62 -2.59 17.57
N LEU A 22 15.71 -3.29 17.22
CA LEU A 22 15.77 -4.76 17.22
C LEU A 22 15.32 -5.41 18.53
N PRO A 23 15.74 -4.95 19.73
CA PRO A 23 15.28 -5.54 20.99
C PRO A 23 13.77 -5.40 21.18
N VAL A 24 13.19 -4.28 20.74
CA VAL A 24 11.74 -4.05 20.79
C VAL A 24 11.03 -4.98 19.82
N LEU A 25 11.54 -5.11 18.59
CA LEU A 25 10.97 -6.02 17.59
C LEU A 25 11.02 -7.48 18.07
N ALA A 26 12.13 -7.92 18.64
CA ALA A 26 12.32 -9.27 19.15
C ALA A 26 11.33 -9.62 20.29
N LYS A 27 10.92 -8.62 21.07
CA LYS A 27 9.87 -8.78 22.08
C LYS A 27 8.47 -8.81 21.48
N LEU A 28 8.19 -7.93 20.51
CA LEU A 28 6.85 -7.77 19.95
C LEU A 28 6.44 -8.89 18.99
N LEU A 29 7.38 -9.46 18.23
CA LEU A 29 7.06 -10.49 17.22
C LEU A 29 6.46 -11.77 17.83
N PRO A 30 6.99 -12.32 18.93
CA PRO A 30 6.35 -13.44 19.63
C PRO A 30 4.97 -13.08 20.20
N GLU A 31 4.84 -11.87 20.76
CA GLU A 31 3.55 -11.37 21.29
C GLU A 31 2.50 -11.19 20.17
N ALA A 32 2.95 -10.95 18.93
CA ALA A 32 2.08 -10.76 17.77
C ALA A 32 1.14 -11.95 17.53
N GLY A 33 1.58 -13.16 17.83
CA GLY A 33 0.77 -14.38 17.72
C GLY A 33 -0.50 -14.35 18.59
N SER A 34 -0.52 -13.57 19.67
CA SER A 34 -1.72 -13.38 20.50
C SER A 34 -2.84 -12.59 19.80
N PHE A 35 -2.52 -11.84 18.73
CA PHE A 35 -3.50 -11.06 17.97
C PHE A 35 -4.08 -11.82 16.77
N GLY A 36 -3.54 -12.99 16.44
CA GLY A 36 -3.96 -13.85 15.34
C GLY A 36 -2.76 -14.46 14.60
N PRO A 37 -3.01 -15.19 13.49
CA PRO A 37 -1.96 -15.81 12.68
C PRO A 37 -1.17 -14.75 11.89
N LEU A 38 -0.26 -14.05 12.57
CA LEU A 38 0.60 -13.02 12.02
C LEU A 38 1.96 -13.60 11.67
N ARG A 39 2.32 -13.53 10.38
CA ARG A 39 3.57 -14.06 9.86
C ARG A 39 4.63 -12.96 9.87
N PRO A 40 5.79 -13.16 10.51
CA PRO A 40 6.87 -12.20 10.42
C PRO A 40 7.32 -12.05 8.97
N VAL A 41 7.67 -10.82 8.58
CA VAL A 41 8.29 -10.53 7.29
C VAL A 41 9.75 -10.17 7.48
N THR A 42 10.59 -10.70 6.61
CA THR A 42 11.97 -10.28 6.44
C THR A 42 12.33 -10.22 4.95
N GLY A 43 13.59 -10.01 4.60
CA GLY A 43 14.03 -9.95 3.21
C GLY A 43 15.55 -9.86 3.07
N PRO A 44 16.09 -10.01 1.85
CA PRO A 44 17.54 -10.00 1.60
C PRO A 44 18.21 -8.68 2.02
N GLY A 45 17.53 -7.54 1.84
CA GLY A 45 18.04 -6.23 2.24
C GLY A 45 17.88 -5.86 3.72
N ARG A 46 17.56 -6.84 4.60
CA ARG A 46 17.42 -6.62 6.05
C ARG A 46 18.71 -6.95 6.79
N PRO A 47 19.01 -6.30 7.93
CA PRO A 47 20.10 -6.74 8.80
C PRO A 47 19.95 -8.20 9.23
N GLU A 48 21.06 -8.94 9.31
CA GLU A 48 21.02 -10.37 9.64
C GLU A 48 20.35 -10.66 10.99
N ALA A 49 20.54 -9.78 11.98
CA ALA A 49 19.89 -9.89 13.28
C ALA A 49 18.35 -9.77 13.17
N GLN A 50 17.84 -8.91 12.29
CA GLN A 50 16.42 -8.83 12.01
C GLN A 50 15.91 -10.11 11.33
N GLN A 51 16.67 -10.63 10.36
CA GLN A 51 16.35 -11.89 9.70
C GLN A 51 16.30 -13.05 10.71
N ALA A 52 17.27 -13.14 11.62
CA ALA A 52 17.31 -14.18 12.66
C ALA A 52 16.05 -14.15 13.53
N VAL A 53 15.66 -12.98 14.05
CA VAL A 53 14.44 -12.83 14.87
C VAL A 53 13.19 -13.27 14.09
N ALA A 54 13.06 -12.88 12.82
CA ALA A 54 11.92 -13.27 11.99
C ALA A 54 11.89 -14.79 11.72
N LEU A 55 13.04 -15.41 11.45
CA LEU A 55 13.19 -16.84 11.23
C LEU A 55 12.85 -17.65 12.48
N GLU A 56 13.38 -17.26 13.64
CA GLU A 56 13.08 -17.88 14.93
C GLU A 56 11.60 -17.77 15.29
N THR A 57 11.01 -16.59 15.09
CA THR A 57 9.57 -16.37 15.31
C THR A 57 8.73 -17.26 14.39
N ALA A 58 9.05 -17.33 13.10
CA ALA A 58 8.33 -18.15 12.14
C ALA A 58 8.40 -19.65 12.49
N ARG A 59 9.57 -20.10 12.97
CA ARG A 59 9.79 -21.48 13.43
C ARG A 59 8.99 -21.79 14.68
N ALA A 60 9.01 -20.91 15.67
CA ALA A 60 8.29 -21.09 16.93
C ALA A 60 6.77 -21.06 16.75
N ALA A 61 6.27 -20.17 15.89
CA ALA A 61 4.83 -20.03 15.64
C ALA A 61 4.27 -21.07 14.66
N GLY A 62 5.09 -21.58 13.72
CA GLY A 62 4.63 -22.50 12.67
C GLY A 62 3.74 -21.87 11.59
N ASP A 63 3.48 -20.56 11.67
CA ASP A 63 2.55 -19.84 10.79
C ASP A 63 3.15 -19.45 9.43
N GLY A 64 4.46 -19.59 9.28
CA GLY A 64 5.24 -19.30 8.08
C GLY A 64 5.97 -17.95 8.10
N LEU A 65 6.67 -17.66 7.02
CA LEU A 65 7.54 -16.48 6.87
C LEU A 65 7.19 -15.71 5.59
N GLY A 66 7.07 -14.39 5.66
CA GLY A 66 7.04 -13.55 4.48
C GLY A 66 8.46 -13.12 4.07
N VAL A 67 8.80 -13.30 2.79
CA VAL A 67 10.07 -12.83 2.20
C VAL A 67 9.76 -11.67 1.27
N ARG A 68 10.05 -10.44 1.72
CA ARG A 68 9.87 -9.20 0.95
C ARG A 68 11.12 -8.88 0.14
N VAL A 69 10.94 -8.81 -1.18
CA VAL A 69 11.99 -8.47 -2.15
C VAL A 69 11.60 -7.17 -2.84
N ARG A 70 12.43 -6.12 -2.73
CA ARG A 70 12.13 -4.81 -3.31
C ARG A 70 12.71 -4.67 -4.71
N VAL A 71 11.91 -4.21 -5.67
CA VAL A 71 12.31 -3.95 -7.06
C VAL A 71 11.97 -2.51 -7.43
N LEU A 72 12.83 -1.59 -7.00
CA LEU A 72 12.62 -0.14 -7.14
C LEU A 72 13.16 0.42 -8.46
N GLY A 73 13.82 -0.41 -9.27
CA GLY A 73 14.44 -0.07 -10.54
C GLY A 73 14.66 -1.33 -11.37
N GLU A 74 15.77 -1.36 -12.10
CA GLU A 74 16.23 -2.53 -12.84
C GLU A 74 16.45 -3.75 -11.92
N TRP A 75 16.09 -4.93 -12.39
CA TRP A 75 16.29 -6.17 -11.64
C TRP A 75 17.77 -6.56 -11.57
N ASP A 76 18.30 -6.69 -10.35
CA ASP A 76 19.64 -7.23 -10.09
C ASP A 76 19.57 -8.73 -9.81
N SER A 77 20.19 -9.54 -10.68
CA SER A 77 20.20 -10.99 -10.53
C SER A 77 20.85 -11.47 -9.23
N ARG A 78 21.78 -10.69 -8.63
CA ARG A 78 22.41 -10.99 -7.34
C ARG A 78 21.39 -11.08 -6.20
N THR A 79 20.28 -10.34 -6.31
CA THR A 79 19.17 -10.41 -5.33
C THR A 79 18.61 -11.84 -5.22
N SER A 80 18.66 -12.64 -6.29
CA SER A 80 18.23 -14.04 -6.27
C SER A 80 19.12 -14.90 -5.39
N ASP A 81 20.43 -14.61 -5.37
CA ASP A 81 21.41 -15.33 -4.56
C ASP A 81 21.23 -14.97 -3.07
N ASP A 82 20.97 -13.69 -2.77
CA ASP A 82 20.67 -13.25 -1.40
C ASP A 82 19.38 -13.88 -0.87
N VAL A 83 18.34 -13.98 -1.72
CA VAL A 83 17.10 -14.67 -1.36
C VAL A 83 17.35 -16.15 -1.13
N ARG A 84 18.16 -16.81 -1.99
CA ARG A 84 18.52 -18.23 -1.80
C ARG A 84 19.26 -18.45 -0.49
N HIS A 85 20.22 -17.59 -0.15
CA HIS A 85 20.95 -17.65 1.12
C HIS A 85 20.01 -17.46 2.33
N LEU A 86 19.07 -16.52 2.24
CA LEU A 86 18.05 -16.35 3.28
C LEU A 86 17.16 -17.59 3.43
N LEU A 87 16.71 -18.19 2.33
CA LEU A 87 15.88 -19.39 2.33
C LEU A 87 16.63 -20.61 2.91
N GLN A 88 17.93 -20.75 2.64
CA GLN A 88 18.77 -21.82 3.21
C GLN A 88 18.87 -21.75 4.75
N ARG A 89 18.74 -20.56 5.32
CA ARG A 89 18.72 -20.33 6.78
C ARG A 89 17.35 -20.60 7.41
N SER A 90 16.29 -20.73 6.59
CA SER A 90 14.96 -21.08 7.09
C SER A 90 14.83 -22.57 7.33
N ASP A 91 14.12 -22.95 8.39
CA ASP A 91 13.80 -24.36 8.65
C ASP A 91 12.90 -24.87 7.50
N PRO A 92 13.21 -26.01 6.85
CA PRO A 92 12.44 -26.52 5.72
C PRO A 92 10.94 -26.75 6.00
N VAL A 93 10.55 -26.90 7.28
CA VAL A 93 9.15 -27.05 7.68
C VAL A 93 8.39 -25.72 7.63
N VAL A 94 9.11 -24.59 7.69
CA VAL A 94 8.51 -23.24 7.65
C VAL A 94 8.09 -22.91 6.22
N ARG A 95 6.78 -22.77 6.01
CA ARG A 95 6.22 -22.32 4.73
C ARG A 95 6.55 -20.85 4.47
N VAL A 96 6.98 -20.53 3.26
CA VAL A 96 7.38 -19.18 2.86
C VAL A 96 6.40 -18.54 1.89
N ASP A 97 6.17 -17.24 2.01
CA ASP A 97 5.41 -16.41 1.06
C ASP A 97 6.35 -15.40 0.40
N LEU A 98 6.19 -15.15 -0.90
CA LEU A 98 6.92 -14.12 -1.62
C LEU A 98 6.13 -12.81 -1.61
N LEU A 99 6.76 -11.72 -1.18
CA LEU A 99 6.22 -10.36 -1.25
C LEU A 99 7.11 -9.53 -2.20
N LEU A 100 6.78 -9.52 -3.48
CA LEU A 100 7.49 -8.72 -4.47
C LEU A 100 7.01 -7.28 -4.40
N ASP A 101 7.86 -6.37 -3.93
CA ASP A 101 7.51 -5.00 -3.65
C ASP A 101 8.10 -4.03 -4.67
N LEU A 102 7.24 -3.46 -5.50
CA LEU A 102 7.61 -2.47 -6.52
C LEU A 102 7.69 -1.05 -5.97
N GLY A 103 7.29 -0.83 -4.71
CA GLY A 103 7.26 0.49 -4.07
C GLY A 103 6.29 1.45 -4.77
N ALA A 104 6.72 2.70 -4.97
CA ALA A 104 5.97 3.65 -5.77
C ALA A 104 6.12 3.35 -7.26
N VAL A 105 4.99 3.15 -7.93
CA VAL A 105 4.92 2.83 -9.36
C VAL A 105 4.07 3.89 -10.05
N ARG A 106 4.75 4.88 -10.65
CA ARG A 106 4.11 6.04 -11.30
C ARG A 106 4.60 6.17 -12.74
N ALA A 107 4.22 7.25 -13.41
CA ALA A 107 4.55 7.48 -14.81
C ALA A 107 6.07 7.54 -15.11
N ASP A 108 6.90 7.81 -14.10
CA ASP A 108 8.37 7.80 -14.19
C ASP A 108 8.99 6.39 -14.19
N ARG A 109 8.18 5.33 -13.98
CA ARG A 109 8.60 3.93 -13.99
C ARG A 109 7.86 3.11 -15.06
N PRO A 110 8.06 3.39 -16.36
CA PRO A 110 7.37 2.67 -17.43
C PRO A 110 7.82 1.20 -17.57
N ASP A 111 8.99 0.85 -17.03
CA ASP A 111 9.63 -0.47 -17.10
C ASP A 111 9.26 -1.40 -15.94
N ALA A 112 8.57 -0.90 -14.91
CA ALA A 112 8.35 -1.64 -13.67
C ALA A 112 7.61 -2.99 -13.87
N GLY A 113 6.74 -3.13 -14.87
CA GLY A 113 6.12 -4.43 -15.21
C GLY A 113 7.13 -5.46 -15.72
N LYS A 114 8.02 -5.04 -16.63
CA LYS A 114 9.12 -5.86 -17.16
C LYS A 114 10.09 -6.28 -16.06
N GLU A 115 10.48 -5.35 -15.19
CA GLU A 115 11.41 -5.65 -14.09
C GLU A 115 10.75 -6.55 -13.03
N ALA A 116 9.45 -6.41 -12.79
CA ALA A 116 8.69 -7.34 -11.96
C ALA A 116 8.70 -8.76 -12.54
N LEU A 117 8.46 -8.92 -13.85
CA LEU A 117 8.49 -10.23 -14.50
C LEU A 117 9.88 -10.88 -14.45
N ARG A 118 10.95 -10.11 -14.68
CA ARG A 118 12.34 -10.59 -14.53
C ARG A 118 12.64 -11.08 -13.11
N ALA A 119 12.16 -10.34 -12.11
CA ALA A 119 12.28 -10.72 -10.72
C ALA A 119 11.50 -12.01 -10.42
N LEU A 120 10.24 -12.10 -10.84
CA LEU A 120 9.40 -13.29 -10.62
C LEU A 120 9.99 -14.53 -11.28
N ASP A 121 10.48 -14.41 -12.51
CA ASP A 121 11.15 -15.51 -13.23
C ASP A 121 12.35 -16.06 -12.46
N SER A 122 13.06 -15.19 -11.74
CA SER A 122 14.25 -15.55 -10.97
C SER A 122 13.90 -16.07 -9.56
N LEU A 123 12.85 -15.53 -8.94
CA LEU A 123 12.48 -15.79 -7.55
C LEU A 123 11.52 -16.97 -7.37
N VAL A 124 10.54 -17.14 -8.27
CA VAL A 124 9.53 -18.20 -8.16
C VAL A 124 10.16 -19.60 -8.10
N PRO A 125 11.19 -19.94 -8.91
CA PRO A 125 11.82 -21.26 -8.85
C PRO A 125 12.64 -21.54 -7.57
N LEU A 126 12.92 -20.54 -6.73
CA LEU A 126 13.80 -20.72 -5.56
C LEU A 126 13.17 -21.49 -4.41
N ALA A 127 11.84 -21.55 -4.34
CA ALA A 127 11.11 -22.24 -3.28
C ALA A 127 9.71 -22.64 -3.73
N PRO A 128 9.09 -23.66 -3.09
CA PRO A 128 7.67 -23.93 -3.23
C PRO A 128 6.86 -22.88 -2.44
N TRP A 129 6.82 -21.65 -2.97
CA TRP A 129 6.11 -20.53 -2.34
C TRP A 129 4.66 -20.88 -2.04
N ARG A 130 4.24 -20.69 -0.79
CA ARG A 130 2.83 -20.89 -0.39
C ARG A 130 1.92 -19.88 -1.06
N THR A 131 2.35 -18.62 -1.10
CA THR A 131 1.70 -17.54 -1.85
C THR A 131 2.76 -16.60 -2.42
N ALA A 132 2.40 -15.87 -3.48
CA ALA A 132 3.17 -14.74 -3.96
C ALA A 132 2.27 -13.51 -4.11
N ALA A 133 2.75 -12.36 -3.68
CA ALA A 133 2.04 -11.09 -3.78
C ALA A 133 2.92 -10.04 -4.46
N VAL A 134 2.33 -9.27 -5.38
CA VAL A 134 2.94 -8.09 -5.98
C VAL A 134 2.36 -6.87 -5.29
N LEU A 135 3.22 -6.09 -4.65
CA LEU A 135 2.88 -4.86 -3.95
C LEU A 135 3.27 -3.67 -4.83
N GLY A 136 2.38 -2.70 -5.00
CA GLY A 136 2.69 -1.44 -5.69
C GLY A 136 1.75 -0.34 -5.24
N GLY A 137 2.23 0.91 -5.21
CA GLY A 137 1.41 2.07 -4.86
C GLY A 137 1.55 3.17 -5.91
N GLY A 138 0.43 3.64 -6.45
CA GLY A 138 0.43 4.68 -7.48
C GLY A 138 0.26 6.11 -6.98
N PHE A 139 -0.15 6.33 -5.72
CA PHE A 139 -0.46 7.68 -5.24
C PHE A 139 0.78 8.58 -5.19
N PRO A 140 0.73 9.79 -5.77
CA PRO A 140 1.89 10.67 -5.85
C PRO A 140 2.12 11.46 -4.56
N HIS A 141 3.33 11.99 -4.41
CA HIS A 141 3.56 13.15 -3.56
C HIS A 141 2.84 14.36 -4.14
N VAL A 142 1.99 15.00 -3.33
CA VAL A 142 1.17 16.14 -3.76
C VAL A 142 1.79 17.42 -3.25
N SER A 143 2.04 18.37 -4.16
CA SER A 143 2.41 19.75 -3.84
C SER A 143 1.19 20.68 -3.92
N ALA A 144 1.31 21.90 -3.39
CA ALA A 144 0.24 22.89 -3.49
C ALA A 144 -0.03 23.27 -4.95
N ASP A 145 1.05 23.55 -5.70
CA ASP A 145 1.02 23.98 -7.10
C ASP A 145 0.28 22.99 -8.01
N MET A 146 0.39 21.69 -7.70
CA MET A 146 -0.30 20.62 -8.42
C MET A 146 -1.83 20.78 -8.38
N LEU A 147 -2.38 21.42 -7.35
CA LEU A 147 -3.81 21.50 -7.08
C LEU A 147 -4.36 22.93 -7.13
N ASP A 148 -3.61 23.87 -7.70
CA ASP A 148 -4.03 25.29 -7.75
C ASP A 148 -5.16 25.56 -8.75
N HIS A 149 -5.39 24.64 -9.69
CA HIS A 149 -6.33 24.80 -10.80
C HIS A 149 -7.58 23.89 -10.68
N GLY A 150 -7.94 23.46 -9.47
CA GLY A 150 -9.10 22.59 -9.22
C GLY A 150 -8.70 21.12 -9.09
N LEU A 151 -9.47 20.22 -9.71
CA LEU A 151 -9.14 18.79 -9.74
C LEU A 151 -7.92 18.51 -10.62
N CYS A 152 -7.01 17.68 -10.09
CA CYS A 152 -5.83 17.18 -10.78
C CYS A 152 -5.94 15.67 -10.97
N GLU A 153 -5.89 15.21 -12.22
CA GLU A 153 -5.82 13.79 -12.55
C GLU A 153 -4.39 13.31 -12.69
N VAL A 154 -4.10 12.14 -12.12
CA VAL A 154 -2.81 11.46 -12.21
C VAL A 154 -2.99 10.01 -12.60
N PRO A 155 -2.14 9.43 -13.49
CA PRO A 155 -2.27 8.04 -13.90
C PRO A 155 -2.14 7.03 -12.75
N ARG A 156 -2.95 5.97 -12.77
CA ARG A 156 -2.88 4.82 -11.86
C ARG A 156 -1.96 3.74 -12.44
N THR A 157 -0.68 4.08 -12.57
CA THR A 157 0.32 3.27 -13.29
C THR A 157 0.57 1.92 -12.62
N ASP A 158 0.50 1.86 -11.29
CA ASP A 158 0.57 0.64 -10.47
C ASP A 158 -0.47 -0.40 -10.89
N TRP A 159 -1.73 0.01 -11.08
CA TRP A 159 -2.81 -0.87 -11.50
C TRP A 159 -2.62 -1.38 -12.93
N ARG A 160 -2.17 -0.50 -13.83
CA ARG A 160 -1.85 -0.89 -15.20
C ARG A 160 -0.74 -1.96 -15.25
N ILE A 161 0.30 -1.80 -14.43
CA ILE A 161 1.40 -2.78 -14.34
C ILE A 161 0.93 -4.11 -13.76
N TRP A 162 0.02 -4.10 -12.78
CA TRP A 162 -0.59 -5.34 -12.31
C TRP A 162 -1.29 -6.10 -13.44
N HIS A 163 -2.05 -5.41 -14.29
CA HIS A 163 -2.67 -6.03 -15.46
C HIS A 163 -1.65 -6.55 -16.48
N GLU A 164 -0.58 -5.81 -16.72
CA GLU A 164 0.53 -6.24 -17.60
C GLU A 164 1.16 -7.55 -17.12
N ILE A 165 1.48 -7.65 -15.83
CA ILE A 165 1.95 -8.90 -15.20
C ILE A 165 0.89 -9.99 -15.37
N GLY A 166 -0.39 -9.61 -15.20
CA GLY A 166 -1.53 -10.50 -15.27
C GLY A 166 -1.72 -11.20 -16.61
N VAL A 167 -1.40 -10.54 -17.72
CA VAL A 167 -1.55 -11.06 -19.10
C VAL A 167 -0.25 -11.62 -19.69
N SER A 168 0.81 -11.70 -18.90
CA SER A 168 2.15 -12.13 -19.35
C SER A 168 2.26 -13.59 -19.82
N GLY A 169 1.24 -14.42 -19.56
CA GLY A 169 1.22 -15.85 -19.92
C GLY A 169 2.13 -16.74 -19.06
N ARG A 170 2.68 -16.23 -17.95
CA ARG A 170 3.56 -16.99 -17.07
C ARG A 170 2.79 -18.01 -16.24
N SER A 171 3.34 -19.22 -16.10
CA SER A 171 2.70 -20.35 -15.40
C SER A 171 2.40 -20.07 -13.92
N TYR A 172 3.17 -19.18 -13.29
CA TYR A 172 2.97 -18.78 -11.89
C TYR A 172 1.88 -17.72 -11.69
N ARG A 173 1.17 -17.31 -12.75
CA ARG A 173 0.13 -16.27 -12.68
C ARG A 173 -0.93 -16.55 -11.60
N GLU A 174 -1.38 -17.79 -11.47
CA GLU A 174 -2.40 -18.19 -10.49
C GLU A 174 -1.91 -18.11 -9.03
N LEU A 175 -0.58 -18.10 -8.81
CA LEU A 175 0.02 -17.91 -7.50
C LEU A 175 0.01 -16.44 -7.06
N LEU A 176 -0.02 -15.51 -8.02
CA LEU A 176 0.13 -14.08 -7.78
C LEU A 176 -1.16 -13.44 -7.30
N SER A 177 -1.02 -12.56 -6.31
CA SER A 177 -2.08 -11.64 -5.88
C SER A 177 -1.58 -10.22 -5.83
N TYR A 178 -2.45 -9.25 -6.10
CA TYR A 178 -2.12 -7.84 -5.98
C TYR A 178 -2.32 -7.33 -4.55
N ARG A 179 -1.47 -6.40 -4.13
CA ARG A 179 -1.55 -5.66 -2.87
C ARG A 179 -1.20 -4.20 -3.14
N ASP A 180 -1.85 -3.30 -2.41
CA ASP A 180 -1.73 -1.87 -2.60
C ASP A 180 -1.32 -1.17 -1.29
N TYR A 181 -0.69 0.01 -1.41
CA TYR A 181 -0.25 0.85 -0.28
C TYR A 181 -1.34 1.78 0.27
N GLY A 182 -2.56 1.68 -0.26
CA GLY A 182 -3.67 2.56 0.03
C GLY A 182 -3.47 3.94 -0.60
N ILE A 183 -4.09 4.94 0.02
CA ILE A 183 -4.19 6.30 -0.55
C ILE A 183 -2.99 7.21 -0.29
N GLN A 184 -1.89 6.67 0.23
CA GLN A 184 -0.67 7.43 0.50
C GLN A 184 0.44 6.97 -0.45
N PRO A 185 1.43 7.84 -0.73
CA PRO A 185 2.66 7.40 -1.36
C PRO A 185 3.23 6.18 -0.63
N ALA A 186 3.77 5.21 -1.36
CA ALA A 186 4.28 3.97 -0.78
C ALA A 186 5.35 4.24 0.30
N GLU A 187 6.12 5.31 0.13
CA GLU A 187 7.15 5.76 1.06
C GLU A 187 6.58 6.30 2.38
N ALA A 188 5.30 6.64 2.42
CA ALA A 188 4.66 7.17 3.64
C ALA A 188 4.62 6.14 4.77
N ILE A 189 4.61 4.83 4.46
CA ILE A 189 4.73 3.75 5.46
C ILE A 189 6.05 3.84 6.24
N SER A 190 7.04 4.51 5.66
CA SER A 190 8.41 4.64 6.15
C SER A 190 8.68 5.95 6.89
N ARG A 191 7.71 6.87 6.95
CA ARG A 191 7.93 8.19 7.51
C ARG A 191 7.60 8.17 8.99
N ALA A 192 8.59 8.52 9.82
CA ALA A 192 8.34 8.87 11.21
C ALA A 192 7.29 10.00 11.28
N PRO A 193 6.43 10.02 12.31
CA PRO A 193 5.53 11.14 12.54
C PRO A 193 6.33 12.44 12.57
N ARG A 194 6.00 13.39 11.70
CA ARG A 194 6.68 14.69 11.70
C ARG A 194 6.33 15.44 12.99
N SER A 195 7.34 15.90 13.71
CA SER A 195 7.19 16.94 14.72
C SER A 195 7.02 18.29 14.01
N GLY A 196 5.83 18.89 14.12
CA GLY A 196 5.50 20.19 13.52
C GLY A 196 4.09 20.24 12.92
N GLY A 197 3.47 21.42 12.93
CA GLY A 197 2.16 21.64 12.34
C GLY A 197 2.15 21.34 10.83
N GLY A 198 1.09 20.68 10.35
CA GLY A 198 0.90 20.44 8.93
C GLY A 198 0.57 21.72 8.13
N PRO A 199 0.59 21.66 6.79
CA PRO A 199 0.17 22.79 5.96
C PRO A 199 -1.26 23.24 6.29
N SER A 200 -1.61 24.48 5.95
CA SER A 200 -2.98 25.03 6.10
C SER A 200 -4.00 24.45 5.11
N TRP A 201 -3.61 23.41 4.37
CA TRP A 201 -4.39 22.74 3.34
C TRP A 201 -4.10 21.24 3.35
N GLY A 202 -5.06 20.46 2.88
CA GLY A 202 -4.93 19.04 2.56
C GLY A 202 -5.59 18.76 1.22
N PHE A 203 -5.96 17.52 0.97
CA PHE A 203 -6.59 17.16 -0.30
C PHE A 203 -7.44 15.91 -0.19
N LEU A 204 -8.50 15.90 -0.99
CA LEU A 204 -9.28 14.71 -1.28
C LEU A 204 -8.59 13.88 -2.36
N ARG A 205 -8.89 12.59 -2.34
CA ARG A 205 -8.36 11.60 -3.27
C ARG A 205 -9.54 10.75 -3.72
N TYR A 206 -9.62 10.51 -5.01
CA TYR A 206 -10.65 9.67 -5.59
C TYR A 206 -10.01 8.75 -6.62
N THR A 207 -10.18 7.45 -6.45
CA THR A 207 -9.62 6.44 -7.35
C THR A 207 -10.59 6.17 -8.47
N LEU A 208 -10.12 6.25 -9.71
CA LEU A 208 -10.80 5.81 -10.93
C LEU A 208 -10.14 4.53 -11.47
N ASP A 209 -10.63 4.04 -12.61
CA ASP A 209 -10.09 2.83 -13.23
C ASP A 209 -8.62 3.00 -13.64
N GLY A 210 -8.33 4.08 -14.40
CA GLY A 210 -6.99 4.37 -14.93
C GLY A 210 -6.26 5.55 -14.29
N SER A 211 -6.89 6.28 -13.35
CA SER A 211 -6.33 7.48 -12.74
C SER A 211 -6.74 7.65 -11.27
N PHE A 212 -6.05 8.55 -10.57
CA PHE A 212 -6.51 9.15 -9.33
C PHE A 212 -6.85 10.62 -9.58
N VAL A 213 -7.93 11.09 -8.98
CA VAL A 213 -8.37 12.49 -9.02
C VAL A 213 -8.12 13.12 -7.66
N LEU A 214 -7.37 14.22 -7.63
CA LEU A 214 -6.90 14.92 -6.44
C LEU A 214 -7.52 16.31 -6.40
N GLY A 215 -7.94 16.79 -5.23
CA GLY A 215 -8.60 18.09 -5.09
C GLY A 215 -8.20 18.78 -3.80
N ARG A 216 -7.76 20.04 -3.88
CA ARG A 216 -7.26 20.79 -2.72
C ARG A 216 -8.38 21.11 -1.75
N MET A 217 -8.11 20.91 -0.47
CA MET A 217 -9.00 21.27 0.64
C MET A 217 -8.31 22.25 1.56
N LEU A 218 -9.00 23.30 1.98
CA LEU A 218 -8.50 24.24 2.96
C LEU A 218 -8.79 23.73 4.38
N ALA A 219 -7.81 23.85 5.28
CA ALA A 219 -7.94 23.48 6.69
C ALA A 219 -8.42 24.65 7.55
N SER A 220 -8.18 25.89 7.12
CA SER A 220 -8.55 27.12 7.83
C SER A 220 -8.95 28.25 6.87
N GLY A 221 -9.44 29.37 7.41
CA GLY A 221 -9.78 30.58 6.67
C GLY A 221 -11.28 30.78 6.40
N ASN A 222 -11.68 32.03 6.15
CA ASN A 222 -13.09 32.43 6.02
C ASN A 222 -13.78 31.84 4.78
N THR A 223 -13.02 31.56 3.72
CA THR A 223 -13.54 30.98 2.47
C THR A 223 -13.48 29.45 2.45
N ARG A 224 -12.98 28.81 3.53
CA ARG A 224 -12.73 27.37 3.63
C ARG A 224 -13.94 26.53 3.24
N THR A 225 -15.10 26.83 3.83
CA THR A 225 -16.32 26.06 3.60
C THR A 225 -16.77 26.16 2.16
N ALA A 226 -16.87 27.38 1.62
CA ALA A 226 -17.31 27.60 0.24
C ALA A 226 -16.37 26.91 -0.77
N ARG A 227 -15.05 27.08 -0.62
CA ARG A 227 -14.06 26.45 -1.52
C ARG A 227 -14.08 24.93 -1.45
N ASN A 228 -14.12 24.35 -0.25
CA ASN A 228 -14.16 22.90 -0.09
C ASN A 228 -15.46 22.29 -0.66
N ARG A 229 -16.60 23.00 -0.58
CA ARG A 229 -17.85 22.57 -1.22
C ARG A 229 -17.77 22.64 -2.75
N ALA A 230 -17.16 23.70 -3.29
CA ALA A 230 -16.93 23.83 -4.73
C ALA A 230 -16.10 22.65 -5.27
N ILE A 231 -15.01 22.28 -4.59
CA ILE A 231 -14.19 21.12 -4.96
C ILE A 231 -15.00 19.82 -4.86
N ALA A 232 -15.84 19.65 -3.84
CA ALA A 232 -16.74 18.51 -3.77
C ALA A 232 -17.75 18.48 -4.92
N HIS A 233 -18.27 19.63 -5.38
CA HIS A 233 -19.11 19.72 -6.58
C HIS A 233 -18.36 19.30 -7.84
N GLU A 234 -17.11 19.71 -8.01
CA GLU A 234 -16.28 19.26 -9.14
C GLU A 234 -16.13 17.74 -9.15
N TYR A 235 -15.93 17.10 -7.98
CA TYR A 235 -15.91 15.63 -7.88
C TYR A 235 -17.23 14.98 -8.29
N LEU A 236 -18.38 15.57 -7.95
CA LEU A 236 -19.69 15.03 -8.35
C LEU A 236 -19.96 15.20 -9.84
N ALA A 237 -19.45 16.29 -10.44
CA ALA A 237 -19.57 16.58 -11.86
C ALA A 237 -18.56 15.79 -12.71
N HIS A 238 -17.54 15.20 -12.08
CA HIS A 238 -16.53 14.41 -12.77
C HIS A 238 -17.18 13.21 -13.48
N PRO A 239 -16.90 12.95 -14.77
CA PRO A 239 -17.51 11.83 -15.52
C PRO A 239 -17.28 10.46 -14.89
N GLY A 240 -16.14 10.28 -14.21
CA GLY A 240 -15.79 9.08 -13.46
C GLY A 240 -16.43 8.94 -12.07
N PHE A 241 -17.31 9.86 -11.66
CA PHE A 241 -18.00 9.75 -10.37
C PHE A 241 -18.99 8.58 -10.38
N ARG A 242 -18.88 7.68 -9.40
CA ARG A 242 -19.63 6.41 -9.38
C ARG A 242 -21.01 6.51 -8.75
N GLY A 243 -21.42 7.71 -8.36
CA GLY A 243 -22.68 7.95 -7.65
C GLY A 243 -22.54 7.80 -6.13
N ALA A 244 -23.41 8.53 -5.41
CA ALA A 244 -23.34 8.66 -3.95
C ALA A 244 -23.51 7.35 -3.16
N ALA A 245 -24.13 6.33 -3.77
CA ALA A 245 -24.35 5.03 -3.14
C ALA A 245 -23.15 4.06 -3.29
N ALA A 246 -22.11 4.42 -4.04
CA ALA A 246 -21.02 3.49 -4.35
C ALA A 246 -20.19 3.09 -3.12
N SER A 247 -19.97 4.03 -2.19
CA SER A 247 -19.38 3.78 -0.86
C SER A 247 -19.72 4.91 0.13
N GLY A 248 -19.34 4.73 1.39
CA GLY A 248 -19.44 5.80 2.39
C GLY A 248 -18.60 7.05 2.06
N GLY A 249 -17.54 6.92 1.25
CA GLY A 249 -16.75 8.05 0.75
C GLY A 249 -17.53 8.89 -0.27
N GLU A 250 -18.19 8.25 -1.23
CA GLU A 250 -19.05 8.91 -2.22
C GLU A 250 -20.26 9.58 -1.58
N SER A 251 -20.89 8.94 -0.58
CA SER A 251 -21.98 9.57 0.17
C SER A 251 -21.51 10.83 0.89
N TRP A 252 -20.32 10.79 1.51
CA TRP A 252 -19.75 11.96 2.17
C TRP A 252 -19.42 13.09 1.18
N LEU A 253 -18.89 12.76 -0.01
CA LEU A 253 -18.62 13.77 -1.05
C LEU A 253 -19.90 14.49 -1.47
N ARG A 254 -21.00 13.75 -1.67
CA ARG A 254 -22.32 14.32 -1.95
C ARG A 254 -22.77 15.23 -0.82
N ASP A 255 -22.73 14.77 0.42
CA ASP A 255 -23.15 15.55 1.58
C ASP A 255 -22.31 16.83 1.73
N CYS A 256 -20.99 16.71 1.56
CA CYS A 256 -20.08 17.85 1.58
C CYS A 256 -20.48 18.90 0.55
N ALA A 257 -20.66 18.51 -0.71
CA ALA A 257 -21.07 19.41 -1.79
C ALA A 257 -22.41 20.10 -1.50
N GLN A 258 -23.42 19.33 -1.08
CA GLN A 258 -24.78 19.82 -0.79
C GLN A 258 -24.87 20.60 0.53
N GLY A 259 -23.78 20.69 1.31
CA GLY A 259 -23.79 21.30 2.63
C GLY A 259 -24.60 20.53 3.67
N LEU A 260 -24.80 19.23 3.44
CA LEU A 260 -25.49 18.31 4.33
C LEU A 260 -24.50 17.67 5.33
N GLY A 261 -25.01 17.22 6.47
CA GLY A 261 -24.23 16.49 7.48
C GLY A 261 -23.59 17.38 8.55
N ARG A 262 -23.53 16.85 9.78
CA ARG A 262 -23.06 17.57 10.98
C ARG A 262 -21.55 17.89 10.97
N GLY A 263 -20.77 17.22 10.13
CA GLY A 263 -19.30 17.38 10.04
C GLY A 263 -18.83 18.48 9.09
N GLY A 264 -19.74 19.13 8.34
CA GLY A 264 -19.39 20.12 7.34
C GLY A 264 -18.41 19.58 6.29
N THR A 265 -17.43 20.41 5.91
CA THR A 265 -16.41 20.04 4.91
C THR A 265 -15.25 19.21 5.48
N GLY A 266 -15.35 18.76 6.74
CA GLY A 266 -14.38 17.90 7.39
C GLY A 266 -13.04 18.57 7.74
N ASN A 267 -12.08 17.73 8.08
CA ASN A 267 -10.69 18.03 8.41
C ASN A 267 -9.76 16.96 7.80
N PHE A 268 -8.45 17.04 8.06
CA PHE A 268 -7.45 16.08 7.56
C PHE A 268 -7.83 14.62 7.80
N SER A 269 -8.23 14.27 9.03
CA SER A 269 -8.64 12.90 9.38
C SER A 269 -9.87 12.46 8.59
N THR A 270 -10.81 13.37 8.36
CA THR A 270 -12.00 13.11 7.54
C THR A 270 -11.60 12.84 6.09
N TRP A 271 -10.76 13.67 5.49
CA TRP A 271 -10.34 13.53 4.09
C TRP A 271 -9.54 12.25 3.85
N LEU A 272 -8.66 11.89 4.79
CA LEU A 272 -7.96 10.60 4.78
C LEU A 272 -8.91 9.42 4.92
N ARG A 273 -9.88 9.49 5.84
CA ARG A 273 -10.87 8.42 6.02
C ARG A 273 -11.72 8.23 4.77
N VAL A 274 -12.24 9.30 4.19
CA VAL A 274 -13.09 9.26 2.99
C VAL A 274 -12.32 8.71 1.79
N GLY A 275 -11.08 9.19 1.58
CA GLY A 275 -10.22 8.64 0.52
C GLY A 275 -9.97 7.15 0.70
N ASN A 276 -9.64 6.68 1.92
CA ASN A 276 -9.45 5.25 2.18
C ASN A 276 -10.71 4.42 1.94
N LEU A 277 -11.87 4.89 2.43
CA LEU A 277 -13.14 4.18 2.23
C LEU A 277 -13.46 4.02 0.75
N GLN A 278 -13.35 5.12 -0.01
CA GLN A 278 -13.59 5.12 -1.44
C GLN A 278 -12.60 4.20 -2.16
N HIS A 279 -11.30 4.38 -1.92
CA HIS A 279 -10.25 3.64 -2.60
C HIS A 279 -10.36 2.14 -2.32
N MET A 280 -10.45 1.74 -1.05
CA MET A 280 -10.54 0.33 -0.68
C MET A 280 -11.83 -0.32 -1.21
N THR A 281 -12.96 0.38 -1.15
CA THR A 281 -14.22 -0.14 -1.71
C THR A 281 -14.10 -0.36 -3.22
N TYR A 282 -13.42 0.56 -3.91
CA TYR A 282 -13.24 0.47 -5.36
C TYR A 282 -12.22 -0.61 -5.75
N ALA A 283 -11.00 -0.55 -5.19
CA ALA A 283 -9.91 -1.48 -5.51
C ALA A 283 -10.28 -2.94 -5.22
N VAL A 284 -10.97 -3.22 -4.11
CA VAL A 284 -11.41 -4.59 -3.77
C VAL A 284 -12.44 -5.13 -4.76
N ARG A 285 -13.28 -4.28 -5.38
CA ARG A 285 -14.25 -4.71 -6.40
C ARG A 285 -13.61 -5.02 -7.75
N GLN A 286 -12.37 -4.61 -7.97
CA GLN A 286 -11.62 -4.83 -9.21
C GLN A 286 -10.71 -6.07 -9.17
N LEU A 287 -10.62 -6.72 -8.00
CA LEU A 287 -9.88 -7.96 -7.78
C LEU A 287 -10.80 -9.16 -7.90
#